data_AF-A0A1F5Z3V3-F1
#
_entry.id   AF-A0A1F5Z3V3-F1
#
_cell.length_a   1.000
_cell.length_b   1.000
_cell.length_c   1.000
_cell.angle_alpha   90.00
_cell.angle_beta   90.00
_cell.angle_gamma   90.00
#
_symmetry.space_group_name_H-M   'P 1'
#
loop_
_entity.id
_entity.type
_entity.pdbx_description
1 polymer ?
#
loop_
_entity_poly.entity_id
_entity_poly.type
_entity_poly.pdbx_seq_one_letter_code
_entity_poly.pdbx_strand_id
1 'polypeptide(L)'
;MAKVTQTNAFESLRAFHSKAEELRENTDFFKSISVTLKVGGNKGEVNKNIPDPKTIKALLVDFRPFTLEKEGVNFLIICKIICDQRNNIDTNLVEKTKEAKKIWIRLLDTGKTNPLVGGIGFNAFGESFKQGEILDLWLNGKYFHPSDLKKQKYKELEKVSMHPFSDLLEIDFIDTVQRMSGLIFWLDFNVVEKVLNDK
;
A
#
# COMPACT_ATOMS: atom_id res chain seq x y z
N MET A 1 25.51 2.61 3.01
CA MET A 1 24.55 1.50 3.27
C MET A 1 25.24 0.49 4.18
N ALA A 2 24.70 0.25 5.38
CA ALA A 2 25.27 -0.73 6.31
C ALA A 2 25.12 -2.16 5.77
N LYS A 3 26.10 -3.02 6.05
CA LYS A 3 26.11 -4.43 5.64
C LYS A 3 25.11 -5.19 6.53
N VAL A 4 24.00 -5.66 5.96
CA VAL A 4 23.01 -6.46 6.69
C VAL A 4 23.66 -7.80 7.05
N THR A 5 23.77 -8.09 8.34
CA THR A 5 24.26 -9.38 8.84
C THR A 5 23.15 -10.44 8.75
N GLN A 6 23.53 -11.72 8.67
CA GLN A 6 22.55 -12.81 8.50
C GLN A 6 21.54 -12.88 9.67
N THR A 7 21.97 -12.63 10.91
CA THR A 7 21.10 -12.55 12.10
C THR A 7 20.06 -11.43 11.98
N ASN A 8 20.49 -10.24 11.55
CA ASN A 8 19.60 -9.08 11.37
C ASN A 8 18.56 -9.32 10.26
N ALA A 9 18.92 -10.08 9.22
CA ALA A 9 17.99 -10.45 8.16
C ALA A 9 16.84 -11.35 8.65
N PHE A 10 17.12 -12.37 9.47
CA PHE A 10 16.05 -13.23 10.02
C PHE A 10 15.17 -12.50 11.02
N GLU A 11 15.74 -11.60 11.83
CA GLU A 11 14.96 -10.73 12.72
C GLU A 11 14.00 -9.84 11.91
N SER A 12 14.47 -9.28 10.79
CA SER A 12 13.65 -8.47 9.90
C SER A 12 12.51 -9.29 9.26
N LEU A 13 12.77 -10.54 8.88
CA LEU A 13 11.75 -11.46 8.36
C LEU A 13 10.70 -11.83 9.41
N ARG A 14 11.13 -12.12 10.65
CA ARG A 14 10.19 -12.39 11.77
C ARG A 14 9.35 -11.16 12.11
N ALA A 15 9.96 -9.97 12.12
CA ALA A 15 9.25 -8.73 12.34
C ALA A 15 8.23 -8.46 11.22
N PHE A 16 8.60 -8.72 9.97
CA PHE A 16 7.67 -8.61 8.83
C PHE A 16 6.49 -9.56 8.98
N HIS A 17 6.74 -10.83 9.32
CA HIS A 17 5.70 -11.83 9.54
C HIS A 17 4.73 -11.41 10.64
N SER A 18 5.26 -11.03 11.81
CA SER A 18 4.44 -10.55 12.94
C SER A 18 3.62 -9.31 12.58
N LYS A 19 4.19 -8.34 11.85
CA LYS A 19 3.41 -7.17 11.37
C LYS A 19 2.38 -7.54 10.32
N ALA A 20 2.64 -8.56 9.49
CA ALA A 20 1.67 -9.03 8.52
C ALA A 20 0.48 -9.72 9.22
N GLU A 21 0.72 -10.43 10.32
CA GLU A 21 -0.34 -10.93 11.21
C GLU A 21 -1.20 -9.80 11.78
N GLU A 22 -0.59 -8.78 12.41
CA GLU A 22 -1.31 -7.61 12.94
C GLU A 22 -2.15 -6.93 11.84
N LEU A 23 -1.58 -6.74 10.64
CA LEU A 23 -2.31 -6.14 9.52
C LEU A 23 -3.52 -6.99 9.08
N ARG A 24 -3.44 -8.33 9.15
CA ARG A 24 -4.55 -9.24 8.81
C ARG A 24 -5.71 -9.18 9.80
N GLU A 25 -5.46 -8.78 11.05
CA GLU A 25 -6.50 -8.68 12.09
C GLU A 25 -7.53 -7.56 11.79
N ASN A 26 -7.16 -6.60 10.92
CA ASN A 26 -8.03 -5.51 10.47
C ASN A 26 -9.12 -5.95 9.45
N THR A 27 -9.81 -7.06 9.75
CA THR A 27 -10.77 -7.73 8.85
C THR A 27 -11.89 -6.82 8.33
N ASP A 28 -12.34 -5.85 9.14
CA ASP A 28 -13.38 -4.90 8.77
C ASP A 28 -12.98 -3.98 7.59
N PHE A 29 -11.69 -3.67 7.45
CA PHE A 29 -11.19 -2.86 6.34
C PHE A 29 -11.25 -3.62 5.01
N PHE A 30 -11.10 -4.94 5.03
CA PHE A 30 -11.04 -5.80 3.84
C PHE A 30 -12.41 -6.25 3.33
N LYS A 31 -13.49 -5.76 3.94
CA LYS A 31 -14.85 -5.98 3.41
C LYS A 31 -14.99 -5.37 2.02
N SER A 32 -15.85 -5.98 1.20
CA SER A 32 -16.06 -5.56 -0.19
C SER A 32 -16.51 -4.11 -0.29
N ILE A 33 -15.78 -3.33 -1.09
CA ILE A 33 -16.15 -1.96 -1.45
C ILE A 33 -17.24 -2.02 -2.51
N SER A 34 -18.29 -1.21 -2.37
CA SER A 34 -19.28 -1.03 -3.43
C SER A 34 -19.54 0.44 -3.72
N VAL A 35 -19.72 0.76 -4.99
CA VAL A 35 -19.96 2.13 -5.47
C VAL A 35 -21.14 2.08 -6.42
N THR A 36 -22.19 2.82 -6.09
CA THR A 36 -23.39 2.96 -6.92
C THR A 36 -23.51 4.41 -7.35
N LEU A 37 -23.37 4.64 -8.65
CA LEU A 37 -23.65 5.94 -9.25
C LEU A 37 -25.12 5.95 -9.70
N LYS A 38 -25.93 6.82 -9.09
CA LYS A 38 -27.28 7.11 -9.57
C LYS A 38 -27.25 8.41 -10.36
N VAL A 39 -27.57 8.34 -11.65
CA VAL A 39 -27.68 9.52 -12.51
C VAL A 39 -29.15 9.75 -12.85
N GLY A 40 -29.67 10.92 -12.52
CA GLY A 40 -31.06 11.31 -12.82
C GLY A 40 -31.14 12.81 -13.15
N GLY A 41 -31.54 13.13 -14.39
CA GLY A 41 -31.56 14.52 -14.87
C GLY A 41 -30.15 15.16 -14.87
N ASN A 42 -30.05 16.42 -14.41
CA ASN A 42 -28.78 17.15 -14.25
C ASN A 42 -28.06 16.87 -12.91
N LYS A 43 -28.43 15.82 -12.17
CA LYS A 43 -27.81 15.48 -10.88
C LYS A 43 -27.33 14.03 -10.87
N GLY A 44 -26.12 13.82 -10.38
CA GLY A 44 -25.55 12.52 -10.07
C GLY A 44 -25.34 12.39 -8.57
N GLU A 45 -25.65 11.22 -8.01
CA GLU A 45 -25.42 10.86 -6.61
C GLU A 45 -24.50 9.62 -6.57
N VAL A 46 -23.42 9.70 -5.79
CA VAL A 46 -22.50 8.58 -5.55
C VAL A 46 -22.81 8.00 -4.18
N ASN A 47 -23.32 6.78 -4.15
CA ASN A 47 -23.46 6.00 -2.93
C ASN A 47 -22.28 5.04 -2.82
N LYS A 48 -21.50 5.14 -1.74
CA LYS A 48 -20.33 4.28 -1.51
C LYS A 48 -20.46 3.51 -0.21
N ASN A 49 -20.14 2.22 -0.26
CA ASN A 49 -19.92 1.38 0.90
C ASN A 49 -18.41 1.18 1.03
N ILE A 50 -17.78 2.01 1.85
CA ILE A 50 -16.35 1.93 2.18
C ILE A 50 -16.19 1.80 3.70
N PRO A 51 -15.05 1.29 4.20
CA PRO A 51 -14.76 1.28 5.62
C PRO A 51 -14.89 2.69 6.22
N ASP A 52 -15.37 2.77 7.47
CA ASP A 52 -15.49 4.06 8.14
C ASP A 52 -14.11 4.67 8.46
N PRO A 53 -14.01 5.99 8.68
CA PRO A 53 -12.72 6.64 8.90
C PRO A 53 -11.90 6.09 10.07
N LYS A 54 -12.52 5.54 11.13
CA LYS A 54 -11.78 4.93 12.24
C LYS A 54 -11.15 3.62 11.80
N THR A 55 -11.91 2.79 11.07
CA THR A 55 -11.42 1.54 10.48
C THR A 55 -10.27 1.79 9.50
N ILE A 56 -10.41 2.78 8.62
CA ILE A 56 -9.33 3.18 7.71
C ILE A 56 -8.08 3.58 8.52
N LYS A 57 -8.24 4.47 9.50
CA LYS A 57 -7.10 4.95 10.29
C LYS A 57 -6.40 3.83 11.06
N ALA A 58 -7.17 2.90 11.65
CA ALA A 58 -6.63 1.75 12.38
C ALA A 58 -5.74 0.90 11.48
N LEU A 59 -6.26 0.43 10.34
CA LEU A 59 -5.47 -0.35 9.39
C LEU A 59 -4.24 0.41 8.91
N LEU A 60 -4.38 1.70 8.60
CA LEU A 60 -3.25 2.46 8.09
C LEU A 60 -2.08 2.53 9.10
N VAL A 61 -2.32 2.41 10.41
CA VAL A 61 -1.26 2.38 11.43
C VAL A 61 -0.40 1.15 11.23
N ASP A 62 -1.04 0.01 11.00
CA ASP A 62 -0.38 -1.29 10.82
C ASP A 62 0.20 -1.44 9.41
N PHE A 63 -0.39 -0.77 8.42
CA PHE A 63 0.09 -0.76 7.03
C PHE A 63 1.32 0.12 6.83
N ARG A 64 1.41 1.25 7.54
CA ARG A 64 2.45 2.28 7.31
C ARG A 64 3.88 1.74 7.38
N PRO A 65 4.28 0.87 8.32
CA PRO A 65 5.64 0.33 8.38
C PRO A 65 6.11 -0.34 7.08
N PHE A 66 5.19 -0.94 6.31
CA PHE A 66 5.53 -1.62 5.06
C PHE A 66 5.90 -0.65 3.91
N THR A 67 5.54 0.64 4.03
CA THR A 67 5.78 1.65 2.99
C THR A 67 6.93 2.60 3.31
N LEU A 68 7.29 2.76 4.58
CA LEU A 68 8.37 3.67 5.01
C LEU A 68 9.75 3.05 4.81
N GLU A 69 10.63 3.68 4.03
CA GLU A 69 11.97 3.16 3.72
C GLU A 69 12.90 2.98 4.94
N LYS A 70 12.60 3.66 6.05
CA LYS A 70 13.41 3.59 7.28
C LYS A 70 13.06 2.38 8.15
N GLU A 71 11.95 1.72 7.88
CA GLU A 71 11.46 0.60 8.68
C GLU A 71 12.06 -0.71 8.18
N GLY A 72 12.55 -1.56 9.10
CA GLY A 72 13.13 -2.86 8.76
C GLY A 72 12.14 -3.83 8.12
N VAL A 73 10.83 -3.59 8.31
CA VAL A 73 9.72 -4.36 7.75
C VAL A 73 9.20 -3.78 6.42
N ASN A 74 9.86 -2.77 5.87
CA ASN A 74 9.50 -2.22 4.56
C ASN A 74 9.48 -3.32 3.49
N PHE A 75 8.43 -3.34 2.67
CA PHE A 75 8.22 -4.40 1.68
C PHE A 75 9.41 -4.57 0.72
N LEU A 76 9.96 -3.46 0.20
CA LEU A 76 11.08 -3.50 -0.74
C LEU A 76 12.39 -3.93 -0.06
N ILE A 77 12.57 -3.60 1.22
CA ILE A 77 13.70 -4.06 2.03
C ILE A 77 13.62 -5.57 2.25
N ILE A 78 12.46 -6.10 2.61
CA ILE A 78 12.25 -7.54 2.77
C ILE A 78 12.49 -8.28 1.46
N CYS A 79 11.97 -7.78 0.34
CA CYS A 79 12.26 -8.36 -0.97
C CYS A 79 13.76 -8.38 -1.26
N LYS A 80 14.49 -7.31 -0.91
CA LYS A 80 15.94 -7.23 -1.09
C LYS A 80 16.66 -8.25 -0.22
N ILE A 81 16.30 -8.36 1.07
CA ILE A 81 16.89 -9.33 2.00
C ILE A 81 16.79 -10.76 1.45
N ILE A 82 15.61 -11.16 0.97
CA ILE A 82 15.39 -12.50 0.43
C ILE A 82 16.21 -12.71 -0.86
N CYS A 83 16.22 -11.72 -1.76
CA CYS A 83 16.97 -11.82 -3.02
C CYS A 83 18.50 -11.84 -2.81
N ASP A 84 19.02 -11.10 -1.83
CA ASP A 84 20.44 -11.04 -1.51
C ASP A 84 20.95 -12.35 -0.85
N GLN A 85 20.04 -13.15 -0.27
CA GLN A 85 20.33 -14.45 0.33
C GLN A 85 20.13 -15.63 -0.63
N ARG A 86 20.11 -15.41 -1.95
CA ARG A 86 19.83 -16.45 -2.99
C ARG A 86 20.64 -17.75 -2.91
N ASN A 87 21.81 -17.75 -2.26
CA ASN A 87 22.62 -18.96 -2.09
C ASN A 87 22.16 -19.83 -0.89
N ASN A 88 21.29 -19.29 -0.03
CA ASN A 88 20.81 -19.90 1.21
C ASN A 88 19.29 -20.10 1.24
N ILE A 89 18.59 -19.70 0.18
CA ILE A 89 17.12 -19.75 0.05
C ILE A 89 16.79 -20.44 -1.27
N ASP A 90 15.70 -21.22 -1.29
CA ASP A 90 15.17 -21.84 -2.50
C ASP A 90 15.00 -20.80 -3.63
N THR A 91 15.53 -21.12 -4.81
CA THR A 91 15.47 -20.27 -6.01
C THR A 91 14.03 -19.93 -6.39
N ASN A 92 13.07 -20.84 -6.18
CA ASN A 92 11.66 -20.60 -6.42
C ASN A 92 11.10 -19.48 -5.53
N LEU A 93 11.50 -19.44 -4.26
CA LEU A 93 11.11 -18.39 -3.32
C LEU A 93 11.70 -17.03 -3.71
N VAL A 94 12.94 -17.03 -4.23
CA VAL A 94 13.59 -15.82 -4.75
C VAL A 94 12.83 -15.28 -5.98
N GLU A 95 12.44 -16.13 -6.93
CA GLU A 95 11.68 -15.70 -8.12
C GLU A 95 10.30 -15.15 -7.75
N LYS A 96 9.57 -15.83 -6.85
CA LYS A 96 8.31 -15.32 -6.28
C LYS A 96 8.47 -13.93 -5.66
N THR A 97 9.56 -13.72 -4.93
CA THR A 97 9.88 -12.42 -4.31
C THR A 97 10.12 -11.34 -5.37
N LYS A 98 10.86 -11.66 -6.44
CA LYS A 98 11.10 -10.71 -7.54
C LYS A 98 9.80 -10.33 -8.24
N GLU A 99 8.89 -11.29 -8.42
CA GLU A 99 7.59 -11.04 -9.02
C GLU A 99 6.72 -10.15 -8.13
N ALA A 100 6.65 -10.43 -6.84
CA ALA A 100 5.96 -9.58 -5.87
C ALA A 100 6.53 -8.15 -5.85
N LYS A 101 7.86 -8.01 -5.86
CA LYS A 101 8.52 -6.69 -5.98
C LYS A 101 8.10 -5.93 -7.24
N LYS A 102 8.01 -6.61 -8.39
CA LYS A 102 7.55 -5.99 -9.65
C LYS A 102 6.10 -5.51 -9.54
N ILE A 103 5.22 -6.31 -8.93
CA ILE A 103 3.82 -5.95 -8.72
C ILE A 103 3.71 -4.74 -7.80
N TRP A 104 4.44 -4.72 -6.68
CA TRP A 104 4.47 -3.59 -5.75
C TRP A 104 4.86 -2.28 -6.43
N ILE A 105 5.94 -2.29 -7.21
CA ILE A 105 6.39 -1.10 -7.96
C ILE A 105 5.32 -0.66 -8.95
N ARG A 106 4.68 -1.61 -9.65
CA ARG A 106 3.59 -1.29 -10.59
C ARG A 106 2.37 -0.68 -9.91
N LEU A 107 2.01 -1.12 -8.70
CA LEU A 107 0.91 -0.54 -7.92
C LEU A 107 1.17 0.92 -7.54
N LEU A 108 2.44 1.30 -7.34
CA LEU A 108 2.84 2.68 -7.01
C LEU A 108 3.04 3.58 -8.23
N ASP A 109 3.37 3.01 -9.39
CA ASP A 109 3.75 3.74 -10.61
C ASP A 109 2.61 3.84 -11.65
N THR A 110 1.36 3.60 -11.25
CA THR A 110 0.16 3.78 -12.09
C THR A 110 -0.08 5.26 -12.39
N GLY A 111 0.76 5.81 -13.27
CA GLY A 111 0.60 7.07 -13.97
C GLY A 111 0.66 6.79 -15.48
N LYS A 112 -0.45 7.02 -16.18
CA LYS A 112 -0.61 7.06 -17.65
C LYS A 112 -0.42 5.79 -18.50
N THR A 113 0.18 4.68 -18.04
CA THR A 113 0.63 3.63 -19.01
C THR A 113 0.35 2.15 -18.72
N ASN A 114 -0.41 1.76 -17.69
CA ASN A 114 -0.68 0.33 -17.48
C ASN A 114 -2.14 -0.03 -17.15
N PRO A 115 -3.00 -0.26 -18.16
CA PRO A 115 -4.39 -0.69 -17.96
C PRO A 115 -4.53 -2.08 -17.31
N LEU A 116 -3.46 -2.88 -17.23
CA LEU A 116 -3.51 -4.26 -16.71
C LEU A 116 -3.49 -4.35 -15.18
N VAL A 117 -3.11 -3.28 -14.46
CA VAL A 117 -2.98 -3.32 -12.99
C VAL A 117 -4.17 -2.65 -12.29
N GLY A 118 -5.05 -1.95 -13.02
CA GLY A 118 -6.14 -1.18 -12.43
C GLY A 118 -5.64 0.02 -11.61
N GLY A 119 -6.46 1.05 -11.53
CA GLY A 119 -6.15 2.30 -10.84
C GLY A 119 -6.70 3.50 -11.60
N ILE A 120 -7.18 4.50 -10.87
CA ILE A 120 -7.70 5.72 -11.47
C ILE A 120 -6.53 6.66 -11.73
N GLY A 121 -6.20 6.90 -13.01
CA GLY A 121 -5.23 7.92 -13.38
C GLY A 121 -5.78 9.30 -13.03
N PHE A 122 -5.14 9.98 -12.08
CA PHE A 122 -5.61 11.28 -11.62
C PHE A 122 -4.81 12.42 -12.25
N ASN A 123 -5.51 13.31 -12.95
CA ASN A 123 -4.93 14.55 -13.47
C ASN A 123 -5.62 15.74 -12.81
N ALA A 124 -4.86 16.59 -12.12
CA ALA A 124 -5.35 17.85 -11.58
C ALA A 124 -4.34 18.96 -11.81
N PHE A 125 -4.83 20.17 -12.09
CA PHE A 125 -4.01 21.37 -12.34
C PHE A 125 -2.96 21.21 -13.45
N GLY A 126 -3.22 20.35 -14.43
CA GLY A 126 -2.27 20.05 -15.52
C GLY A 126 -1.17 19.05 -15.15
N GLU A 127 -1.18 18.55 -13.91
CA GLU A 127 -0.26 17.54 -13.40
C GLU A 127 -0.95 16.17 -13.33
N SER A 128 -0.20 15.13 -13.64
CA SER A 128 -0.65 13.74 -13.48
C SER A 128 -0.02 13.19 -12.23
N PHE A 129 -0.85 12.72 -11.29
CA PHE A 129 -0.39 12.11 -10.07
C PHE A 129 -0.23 10.60 -10.26
N LYS A 130 0.86 10.05 -9.74
CA LYS A 130 1.08 8.61 -9.60
C LYS A 130 0.39 8.11 -8.34
N GLN A 131 0.08 6.81 -8.30
CA GLN A 131 -0.57 6.24 -7.11
C GLN A 131 0.29 6.30 -5.85
N GLY A 132 1.61 6.19 -5.97
CA GLY A 132 2.50 6.40 -4.82
C GLY A 132 2.38 7.82 -4.23
N GLU A 133 2.13 8.83 -5.07
CA GLU A 133 1.94 10.22 -4.64
C GLU A 133 0.57 10.39 -3.98
N ILE A 134 -0.48 9.78 -4.54
CA ILE A 134 -1.82 9.76 -3.93
C ILE A 134 -1.77 9.06 -2.57
N LEU A 135 -1.16 7.87 -2.48
CA LEU A 135 -0.97 7.13 -1.24
C LEU A 135 -0.26 7.97 -0.18
N ASP A 136 0.82 8.65 -0.55
CA ASP A 136 1.58 9.55 0.33
C ASP A 136 0.75 10.75 0.79
N LEU A 137 -0.03 11.36 -0.10
CA LEU A 137 -0.96 12.45 0.23
C LEU A 137 -2.04 12.00 1.22
N TRP A 138 -2.59 10.80 1.08
CA TRP A 138 -3.60 10.30 2.01
C TRP A 138 -2.99 9.91 3.37
N LEU A 139 -1.89 9.16 3.36
CA LEU A 139 -1.18 8.73 4.57
C LEU A 139 -0.71 9.94 5.40
N ASN A 140 -0.02 10.88 4.77
CA ASN A 140 0.65 11.99 5.44
C ASN A 140 -0.14 13.31 5.38
N GLY A 141 -1.18 13.40 4.55
CA GLY A 141 -2.05 14.56 4.43
C GLY A 141 -3.41 14.40 5.12
N LYS A 142 -3.96 13.18 5.29
CA LYS A 142 -5.26 12.97 5.98
C LYS A 142 -5.13 12.22 7.31
N TYR A 143 -4.39 11.11 7.35
CA TYR A 143 -4.53 10.14 8.46
C TYR A 143 -3.43 10.19 9.54
N PHE A 144 -2.16 10.42 9.20
CA PHE A 144 -1.05 10.48 10.15
C PHE A 144 -0.46 11.86 10.25
N HIS A 145 -0.66 12.52 11.40
CA HIS A 145 -0.29 13.92 11.54
C HIS A 145 0.49 14.27 12.83
N PRO A 146 1.83 14.50 12.77
CA PRO A 146 2.56 15.50 13.62
C PRO A 146 3.52 16.48 12.84
N SER A 147 3.46 17.82 13.00
CA SER A 147 4.34 18.93 12.45
C SER A 147 4.00 19.75 11.16
N ASP A 148 4.56 20.97 11.03
CA ASP A 148 4.20 22.04 10.06
C ASP A 148 4.44 21.77 8.55
N LEU A 149 5.28 20.80 8.17
CA LEU A 149 5.45 20.32 6.78
C LEU A 149 4.11 19.84 6.14
N LYS A 150 3.09 19.60 6.96
CA LYS A 150 1.77 19.10 6.58
C LYS A 150 0.80 20.09 5.99
N LYS A 151 0.89 21.38 6.30
CA LYS A 151 -0.08 22.36 5.75
C LYS A 151 -0.01 22.37 4.23
N GLN A 152 1.15 22.05 3.68
CA GLN A 152 1.36 21.95 2.24
C GLN A 152 0.72 20.68 1.65
N LYS A 153 1.03 19.48 2.19
CA LYS A 153 0.41 18.22 1.70
C LYS A 153 -1.10 18.16 1.90
N TYR A 154 -1.62 18.72 3.00
CA TYR A 154 -3.06 18.84 3.20
C TYR A 154 -3.70 19.80 2.19
N LYS A 155 -3.07 20.96 1.92
CA LYS A 155 -3.53 21.87 0.86
C LYS A 155 -3.44 21.25 -0.54
N GLU A 156 -2.44 20.42 -0.79
CA GLU A 156 -2.32 19.65 -2.03
C GLU A 156 -3.45 18.61 -2.12
N LEU A 157 -3.72 17.88 -1.04
CA LEU A 157 -4.86 16.95 -0.98
C LEU A 157 -6.21 17.68 -1.15
N GLU A 158 -6.43 18.83 -0.53
CA GLU A 158 -7.65 19.64 -0.70
C GLU A 158 -7.83 20.12 -2.14
N LYS A 159 -6.74 20.53 -2.80
CA LYS A 159 -6.73 20.92 -4.22
C LYS A 159 -7.13 19.73 -5.12
N VAL A 160 -6.61 18.55 -4.81
CA VAL A 160 -6.82 17.31 -5.58
C VAL A 160 -8.20 16.69 -5.27
N SER A 161 -8.72 16.89 -4.06
CA SER A 161 -10.00 16.34 -3.58
C SER A 161 -11.19 17.29 -3.78
N MET A 162 -11.23 18.06 -4.87
CA MET A 162 -12.40 18.88 -5.19
C MET A 162 -13.61 18.01 -5.56
N HIS A 163 -14.76 18.29 -4.96
CA HIS A 163 -16.03 17.62 -5.27
C HIS A 163 -16.33 17.76 -6.78
N PRO A 164 -16.76 16.69 -7.49
CA PRO A 164 -17.19 15.37 -7.02
C PRO A 164 -16.11 14.27 -7.00
N PHE A 165 -14.83 14.60 -7.23
CA PHE A 165 -13.79 13.60 -7.45
C PHE A 165 -13.16 13.06 -6.15
N SER A 166 -13.41 13.70 -5.01
CA SER A 166 -12.92 13.27 -3.68
C SER A 166 -13.34 11.85 -3.32
N ASP A 167 -14.57 11.47 -3.64
CA ASP A 167 -15.09 10.15 -3.30
C ASP A 167 -14.42 9.06 -4.12
N LEU A 168 -14.20 9.32 -5.41
CA LEU A 168 -13.50 8.39 -6.31
C LEU A 168 -12.03 8.23 -5.90
N LEU A 169 -11.37 9.32 -5.51
CA LEU A 169 -10.00 9.28 -4.98
C LEU A 169 -9.89 8.50 -3.68
N GLU A 170 -10.88 8.65 -2.78
CA GLU A 170 -10.90 7.88 -1.54
C GLU A 170 -11.11 6.38 -1.80
N ILE A 171 -12.01 6.03 -2.73
CA ILE A 171 -12.24 4.64 -3.14
C ILE A 171 -10.98 4.02 -3.73
N ASP A 172 -10.32 4.73 -4.65
CA ASP A 172 -9.11 4.27 -5.33
C ASP A 172 -7.90 4.15 -4.38
N PHE A 173 -7.80 5.06 -3.40
CA PHE A 173 -6.85 4.93 -2.29
C PHE A 173 -7.10 3.65 -1.47
N ILE A 174 -8.34 3.39 -1.07
CA ILE A 174 -8.69 2.20 -0.27
C ILE A 174 -8.43 0.93 -1.08
N ASP A 175 -8.82 0.87 -2.35
CA ASP A 175 -8.55 -0.26 -3.26
C ASP A 175 -7.03 -0.51 -3.39
N THR A 176 -6.23 0.55 -3.56
CA THR A 176 -4.78 0.46 -3.63
C THR A 176 -4.19 -0.11 -2.34
N VAL A 177 -4.62 0.37 -1.18
CA VAL A 177 -4.17 -0.14 0.14
C VAL A 177 -4.58 -1.61 0.32
N GLN A 178 -5.80 -1.99 -0.08
CA GLN A 178 -6.25 -3.39 -0.03
C GLN A 178 -5.37 -4.30 -0.91
N ARG A 179 -5.05 -3.88 -2.14
CA ARG A 179 -4.17 -4.64 -3.06
C ARG A 179 -2.75 -4.77 -2.53
N MET A 180 -2.18 -3.68 -2.01
CA MET A 180 -0.85 -3.69 -1.41
C MET A 180 -0.80 -4.59 -0.17
N SER A 181 -1.83 -4.55 0.67
CA SER A 181 -1.98 -5.45 1.82
C SER A 181 -2.11 -6.91 1.39
N GLY A 182 -2.88 -7.20 0.34
CA GLY A 182 -2.97 -8.54 -0.25
C GLY A 182 -1.62 -9.05 -0.74
N LEU A 183 -0.77 -8.17 -1.30
CA LEU A 183 0.57 -8.53 -1.72
C LEU A 183 1.53 -8.76 -0.53
N ILE A 184 1.38 -8.01 0.57
CA ILE A 184 2.08 -8.25 1.85
C ILE A 184 1.72 -9.65 2.37
N PHE A 185 0.42 -9.97 2.46
CA PHE A 185 -0.06 -11.27 2.93
C PHE A 185 0.43 -12.40 2.03
N TRP A 186 0.41 -12.19 0.72
CA TRP A 186 0.90 -13.16 -0.23
C TRP A 186 2.40 -13.43 -0.04
N LEU A 187 3.21 -12.37 0.08
CA LEU A 187 4.65 -12.52 0.29
C LEU A 187 4.95 -13.21 1.62
N ASP A 188 4.20 -12.87 2.68
CA ASP A 188 4.31 -13.49 3.98
C ASP A 188 4.09 -15.01 3.92
N PHE A 189 2.88 -15.43 3.52
CA PHE A 189 2.49 -16.84 3.47
C PHE A 189 3.29 -17.67 2.46
N ASN A 190 3.59 -17.11 1.28
CA ASN A 190 4.17 -17.90 0.19
C ASN A 190 5.69 -17.92 0.21
N VAL A 191 6.32 -17.00 0.94
CA VAL A 191 7.77 -16.82 0.94
C VAL A 191 8.33 -16.71 2.35
N VAL A 192 7.95 -15.68 3.12
CA VAL A 192 8.60 -15.37 4.40
C VAL A 192 8.44 -16.52 5.39
N GLU A 193 7.22 -17.02 5.56
CA GLU A 193 6.94 -18.14 6.47
C GLU A 193 7.76 -19.39 6.11
N LYS A 194 7.91 -19.69 4.82
CA LYS A 194 8.71 -20.83 4.35
C LYS A 194 10.20 -20.64 4.63
N VAL A 195 10.72 -19.44 4.38
CA VAL A 195 12.12 -19.10 4.72
C VAL A 195 12.39 -19.21 6.22
N LEU A 196 11.39 -18.90 7.06
CA LEU A 196 11.50 -19.01 8.51
C LEU A 196 11.38 -20.46 9.02
N ASN A 197 10.59 -21.31 8.36
CA ASN A 197 10.36 -22.70 8.75
C ASN A 197 11.42 -23.69 8.23
N ASP A 198 12.12 -23.35 7.15
CA ASP A 198 13.20 -24.19 6.57
C ASP A 198 14.51 -24.16 7.39
N LYS A 199 14.53 -23.52 8.56
CA LYS A 199 15.71 -23.38 9.44
C LYS A 199 15.40 -23.68 10.90
#